data_AF-A0A2G3LGC2-F1
#
_entry.id   AF-A0A2G3LGC2-F1
#
_cell.length_a   1.000
_cell.length_b   1.000
_cell.length_c   1.000
_cell.angle_alpha   90.00
_cell.angle_beta   90.00
_cell.angle_gamma   90.00
#
_symmetry.space_group_name_H-M   'P 1'
#
loop_
_entity.id
_entity.type
_entity.pdbx_description
1 polymer ?
#
loop_
_entity_poly.entity_id
_entity_poly.type
_entity_poly.pdbx_seq_one_letter_code
_entity_poly.pdbx_strand_id
1 'polypeptide(L)'
;MHLTSIARLGALATALLGAALVSGTASAHQIWLQQDGKAASVYFGEFGDNLREASPGLLDKFSIKNVTWVSAKGAQPLQASKTAGAFILNGKVGAGESIIVEEDNYPSWEEKKDGKATRTMWIPAARLVADSKAQAPALTLDLVPTGKAGQFQVSYQGKPLAQAKVNAVVQSGWGKEAWSDAQGLVSFPLPWKGTYVLEVQHTDKTAGQRGTQAYDKAMFVTTLSLVQPQGVTPLPAGPALPPSKDHD
;
A
#
# COMPACT_ATOMS: atom_id res chain seq x y z
N MET A 1 15.40 47.80 49.91
CA MET A 1 14.12 48.28 49.35
C MET A 1 14.47 49.33 48.31
N HIS A 2 13.89 49.24 47.10
CA HIS A 2 14.06 50.11 45.93
C HIS A 2 15.35 49.94 45.11
N LEU A 3 15.35 49.96 43.78
CA LEU A 3 14.38 49.66 42.71
C LEU A 3 15.24 49.73 41.43
N THR A 4 15.20 48.68 40.63
CA THR A 4 15.78 48.61 39.28
C THR A 4 15.16 49.65 38.35
N SER A 5 15.97 50.28 37.50
CA SER A 5 15.47 51.15 36.41
C SER A 5 16.25 50.94 35.11
N ILE A 6 15.50 50.46 34.12
CA ILE A 6 15.52 50.79 32.68
C ILE A 6 16.77 50.40 31.87
N ALA A 7 16.61 49.31 31.13
CA ALA A 7 17.14 49.23 29.77
C ALA A 7 15.98 48.82 28.83
N ARG A 8 15.63 49.73 27.91
CA ARG A 8 14.80 49.43 26.73
C ARG A 8 15.64 49.79 25.51
N LEU A 9 15.84 48.82 24.63
CA LEU A 9 16.19 48.92 23.20
C LEU A 9 16.49 47.48 22.77
N GLY A 10 15.84 46.85 21.81
CA GLY A 10 14.73 47.19 20.94
C GLY A 10 14.29 45.87 20.30
N ALA A 11 12.99 45.72 20.05
CA ALA A 11 12.44 44.55 19.39
C ALA A 11 12.79 44.57 17.89
N LEU A 12 13.43 43.50 17.41
CA LEU A 12 13.28 43.05 16.03
C LEU A 12 12.85 41.57 16.08
N ALA A 13 11.55 41.37 15.95
CA ALA A 13 10.93 40.08 15.67
C ALA A 13 10.35 40.14 14.25
N THR A 14 10.28 38.97 13.60
CA THR A 14 9.67 38.66 12.28
C THR A 14 10.49 39.08 11.05
N ALA A 15 10.73 38.24 10.03
CA ALA A 15 9.97 37.11 9.53
C ALA A 15 10.87 36.02 8.92
N LEU A 16 10.75 34.78 9.40
CA LEU A 16 11.09 33.57 8.63
C LEU A 16 9.77 33.07 8.04
N LEU A 17 9.44 33.56 6.83
CA LEU A 17 8.32 33.05 6.05
C LEU A 17 8.60 31.58 5.73
N GLY A 18 7.68 30.72 6.17
CA GLY A 18 7.81 29.28 6.11
C GLY A 18 8.04 28.76 4.70
N ALA A 19 9.14 28.03 4.52
CA ALA A 19 9.21 26.99 3.51
C ALA A 19 8.21 25.91 3.93
N ALA A 20 6.97 26.02 3.44
CA ALA A 20 6.06 24.90 3.42
C ALA A 20 6.71 23.83 2.55
N LEU A 21 7.39 22.88 3.19
CA LEU A 21 7.73 21.60 2.59
C LEU A 21 6.39 20.96 2.26
N VAL A 22 5.91 21.16 1.03
CA VAL A 22 4.89 20.31 0.44
C VAL A 22 5.53 18.93 0.38
N SER A 23 5.32 18.17 1.45
CA SER A 23 5.71 16.78 1.55
C SER A 23 4.69 16.03 0.69
N GLY A 24 4.87 16.11 -0.63
CA GLY A 24 4.16 15.23 -1.55
C GLY A 24 4.52 13.82 -1.14
N THR A 25 3.54 13.07 -0.62
CA THR A 25 3.65 11.63 -0.50
C THR A 25 3.68 11.11 -1.93
N ALA A 26 4.86 10.99 -2.53
CA ALA A 26 5.01 10.27 -3.78
C ALA A 26 4.73 8.79 -3.48
N SER A 27 3.44 8.43 -3.47
CA SER A 27 3.03 7.04 -3.51
C SER A 27 3.35 6.57 -4.92
N ALA A 28 4.18 5.54 -5.04
CA ALA A 28 4.24 4.82 -6.30
C ALA A 28 2.90 4.11 -6.52
N HIS A 29 2.57 3.81 -7.77
CA HIS A 29 1.42 2.97 -8.07
C HIS A 29 1.45 1.67 -7.27
N GLN A 30 0.26 1.25 -6.84
CA GLN A 30 0.04 0.01 -6.11
C GLN A 30 -1.13 -0.75 -6.73
N ILE A 31 -1.19 -2.05 -6.46
CA ILE A 31 -2.45 -2.80 -6.64
C ILE A 31 -3.16 -2.88 -5.30
N TRP A 32 -4.49 -2.81 -5.31
CA TRP A 32 -5.31 -3.05 -4.12
C TRP A 32 -6.59 -3.77 -4.47
N LEU A 33 -7.22 -4.36 -3.46
CA LEU A 33 -8.49 -5.05 -3.61
C LEU A 33 -9.63 -4.22 -3.02
N GLN A 34 -10.79 -4.26 -3.65
CA GLN A 34 -12.06 -3.87 -3.02
C GLN A 34 -13.12 -4.90 -3.37
N GLN A 35 -14.19 -4.99 -2.60
CA GLN A 35 -15.33 -5.85 -2.91
C GLN A 35 -16.65 -5.09 -2.78
N ASP A 36 -17.59 -5.39 -3.67
CA ASP A 36 -18.90 -4.71 -3.78
C ASP A 36 -20.08 -5.59 -3.30
N GLY A 37 -19.77 -6.60 -2.47
CA GLY A 37 -20.74 -7.58 -1.97
C GLY A 37 -20.99 -8.76 -2.91
N LYS A 38 -20.73 -8.62 -4.22
CA LYS A 38 -20.82 -9.72 -5.20
C LYS A 38 -19.47 -10.34 -5.49
N ALA A 39 -18.47 -9.51 -5.76
CA ALA A 39 -17.12 -9.94 -6.11
C ALA A 39 -16.07 -8.99 -5.53
N ALA A 40 -14.85 -9.49 -5.40
CA ALA A 40 -13.66 -8.67 -5.22
C ALA A 40 -13.09 -8.25 -6.59
N SER A 41 -12.44 -7.10 -6.63
CA SER A 41 -11.78 -6.54 -7.81
C SER A 41 -10.40 -6.04 -7.44
N VAL A 42 -9.41 -6.33 -8.30
CA VAL A 42 -8.05 -5.79 -8.23
C VAL A 42 -8.00 -4.51 -9.05
N TYR A 43 -7.64 -3.41 -8.41
CA TYR A 43 -7.36 -2.13 -9.05
C TYR A 43 -5.87 -1.86 -9.05
N PHE A 44 -5.44 -0.95 -9.92
CA PHE A 44 -4.07 -0.49 -10.05
C PHE A 44 -4.06 1.04 -10.17
N GLY A 45 -3.12 1.73 -9.52
CA GLY A 45 -3.11 3.19 -9.41
C GLY A 45 -2.72 3.69 -8.03
N GLU A 46 -3.32 4.79 -7.60
CA GLU A 46 -3.06 5.44 -6.30
C GLU A 46 -4.37 5.66 -5.56
N PHE A 47 -4.62 4.84 -4.52
CA PHE A 47 -5.93 4.82 -3.85
C PHE A 47 -6.28 6.15 -3.15
N GLY A 48 -5.30 6.77 -2.50
CA GLY A 48 -5.48 8.05 -1.78
C GLY A 48 -5.80 9.22 -2.71
N ASP A 49 -5.28 9.17 -3.93
CA ASP A 49 -5.42 10.22 -4.95
C ASP A 49 -6.64 10.01 -5.85
N ASN A 50 -7.42 8.96 -5.57
CA ASN A 50 -8.53 8.52 -6.42
C ASN A 50 -8.12 8.33 -7.89
N LEU A 51 -6.90 7.82 -8.11
CA LEU A 51 -6.36 7.50 -9.41
C LEU A 51 -6.47 5.99 -9.64
N ARG A 52 -7.14 5.62 -10.73
CA ARG A 52 -7.24 4.23 -11.19
C ARG A 52 -6.76 4.16 -12.63
N GLU A 53 -5.80 3.29 -12.85
CA GLU A 53 -5.33 2.98 -14.19
C GLU A 53 -6.38 2.19 -14.97
N ALA A 54 -6.33 2.35 -16.29
CA ALA A 54 -7.31 1.79 -17.20
C ALA A 54 -6.62 1.08 -18.38
N SER A 55 -7.44 0.36 -19.15
CA SER A 55 -7.10 -0.19 -20.45
C SER A 55 -7.85 0.59 -21.55
N PRO A 56 -7.18 1.01 -22.63
CA PRO A 56 -5.75 0.84 -22.89
C PRO A 56 -4.89 1.71 -21.94
N GLY A 57 -3.70 1.23 -21.55
CA GLY A 57 -2.76 1.95 -20.69
C GLY A 57 -1.95 1.06 -19.75
N LEU A 58 -1.48 1.60 -18.62
CA LEU A 58 -0.60 0.86 -17.70
C LEU A 58 -1.22 -0.43 -17.13
N LEU A 59 -2.56 -0.53 -17.07
CA LEU A 59 -3.26 -1.76 -16.69
C LEU A 59 -2.96 -2.92 -17.68
N ASP A 60 -2.50 -2.63 -18.89
CA ASP A 60 -2.08 -3.61 -19.91
C ASP A 60 -0.75 -4.30 -19.61
N LYS A 61 0.03 -3.80 -18.66
CA LYS A 61 1.27 -4.43 -18.21
C LYS A 61 1.05 -5.57 -17.21
N PHE A 62 -0.18 -5.72 -16.68
CA PHE A 62 -0.53 -6.74 -15.70
C PHE A 62 -1.12 -8.01 -16.33
N SER A 63 -0.81 -9.16 -15.73
CA SER A 63 -1.41 -10.46 -16.04
C SER A 63 -1.68 -11.22 -14.76
N ILE A 64 -2.67 -10.75 -13.99
CA ILE A 64 -3.03 -11.30 -12.69
C ILE A 64 -3.48 -12.77 -12.82
N LYS A 65 -2.60 -13.70 -12.45
CA LYS A 65 -2.86 -15.15 -12.45
C LYS A 65 -2.78 -15.78 -11.06
N ASN A 66 -1.96 -15.22 -10.17
CA ASN A 66 -1.78 -15.74 -8.82
C ASN A 66 -2.79 -15.07 -7.89
N VAL A 67 -3.99 -15.65 -7.80
CA VAL A 67 -5.03 -15.22 -6.88
C VAL A 67 -5.44 -16.38 -6.00
N THR A 68 -5.35 -16.20 -4.69
CA THR A 68 -5.65 -17.24 -3.70
C THR A 68 -6.70 -16.74 -2.72
N TRP A 69 -7.81 -17.47 -2.59
CA TRP A 69 -8.74 -17.33 -1.48
C TRP A 69 -8.27 -18.22 -0.32
N VAL A 70 -8.20 -17.64 0.87
CA VAL A 70 -7.78 -18.29 2.11
C VAL A 70 -8.95 -18.28 3.08
N SER A 71 -9.32 -19.46 3.57
CA SER A 71 -10.37 -19.66 4.56
C SER A 71 -9.92 -20.66 5.63
N ALA A 72 -10.77 -20.87 6.65
CA ALA A 72 -10.54 -21.93 7.64
C ALA A 72 -10.48 -23.34 7.04
N LYS A 73 -11.01 -23.55 5.82
CA LYS A 73 -10.95 -24.82 5.08
C LYS A 73 -9.66 -25.00 4.28
N GLY A 74 -8.80 -23.98 4.25
CA GLY A 74 -7.57 -23.96 3.46
C GLY A 74 -7.61 -22.93 2.33
N ALA A 75 -6.58 -22.98 1.49
CA ALA A 75 -6.36 -22.09 0.36
C ALA A 75 -6.90 -22.71 -0.95
N GLN A 76 -7.54 -21.90 -1.79
CA GLN A 76 -8.04 -22.29 -3.12
C GLN A 76 -7.75 -21.18 -4.14
N PRO A 77 -7.46 -21.51 -5.41
CA PRO A 77 -7.25 -20.49 -6.43
C PRO A 77 -8.56 -19.79 -6.81
N LEU A 78 -8.46 -18.50 -7.14
CA LEU A 78 -9.51 -17.74 -7.83
C LEU A 78 -9.04 -17.36 -9.24
N GLN A 79 -10.00 -17.06 -10.10
CA GLN A 79 -9.75 -16.52 -11.43
C GLN A 79 -9.93 -15.00 -11.43
N ALA A 80 -9.08 -14.31 -12.19
CA ALA A 80 -9.16 -12.89 -12.44
C ALA A 80 -9.48 -12.64 -13.92
N SER A 81 -10.50 -11.82 -14.18
CA SER A 81 -10.92 -11.43 -15.53
C SER A 81 -10.69 -9.95 -15.73
N LYS A 82 -9.86 -9.59 -16.71
CA LYS A 82 -9.53 -8.20 -17.00
C LYS A 82 -10.71 -7.47 -17.63
N THR A 83 -10.92 -6.23 -17.18
CA THR A 83 -11.87 -5.26 -17.75
C THR A 83 -11.14 -3.96 -18.08
N ALA A 84 -11.87 -2.94 -18.53
CA ALA A 84 -11.30 -1.63 -18.84
C ALA A 84 -10.69 -0.91 -17.62
N GLY A 85 -11.09 -1.21 -16.38
CA GLY A 85 -10.62 -0.45 -15.20
C GLY A 85 -10.16 -1.31 -14.01
N ALA A 86 -10.21 -2.64 -14.12
CA ALA A 86 -9.87 -3.54 -13.03
C ALA A 86 -9.73 -4.99 -13.54
N PHE A 87 -9.22 -5.87 -12.68
CA PHE A 87 -9.41 -7.31 -12.79
C PHE A 87 -10.52 -7.75 -11.82
N ILE A 88 -11.61 -8.31 -12.33
CA ILE A 88 -12.73 -8.83 -11.51
C ILE A 88 -12.43 -10.27 -11.11
N LEU A 89 -12.57 -10.58 -9.82
CA LEU A 89 -12.36 -11.92 -9.30
C LEU A 89 -13.67 -12.71 -9.28
N ASN A 90 -13.59 -14.03 -9.47
CA ASN A 90 -14.74 -14.93 -9.30
C ASN A 90 -14.99 -15.33 -7.83
N GLY A 91 -14.75 -14.41 -6.90
CA GLY A 91 -14.86 -14.67 -5.46
C GLY A 91 -14.86 -13.38 -4.63
N LYS A 92 -15.21 -13.52 -3.35
CA LYS A 92 -15.22 -12.46 -2.34
C LYS A 92 -14.85 -13.06 -0.99
N VAL A 93 -14.57 -12.22 0.00
CA VAL A 93 -14.27 -12.69 1.37
C VAL A 93 -15.43 -12.46 2.33
N GLY A 94 -15.69 -13.44 3.18
CA GLY A 94 -16.45 -13.32 4.42
C GLY A 94 -15.56 -13.22 5.66
N ALA A 95 -16.18 -13.12 6.84
CA ALA A 95 -15.47 -12.99 8.12
C ALA A 95 -14.39 -14.09 8.30
N GLY A 96 -13.18 -13.69 8.68
CA GLY A 96 -12.03 -14.59 8.83
C GLY A 96 -11.38 -15.10 7.55
N GLU A 97 -11.90 -14.71 6.39
CA GLU A 97 -11.33 -15.08 5.09
C GLU A 97 -10.47 -13.95 4.51
N SER A 98 -9.60 -14.33 3.59
CA SER A 98 -8.74 -13.39 2.87
C SER A 98 -8.65 -13.76 1.39
N ILE A 99 -8.44 -12.76 0.53
CA ILE A 99 -7.97 -12.96 -0.84
C ILE A 99 -6.57 -12.36 -0.91
N ILE A 100 -5.65 -13.09 -1.54
CA ILE A 100 -4.29 -12.66 -1.80
C ILE A 100 -4.09 -12.64 -3.31
N VAL A 101 -3.47 -11.58 -3.80
CA VAL A 101 -3.06 -11.40 -5.20
C VAL A 101 -1.58 -11.10 -5.22
N GLU A 102 -0.83 -11.77 -6.09
CA GLU A 102 0.56 -11.46 -6.38
C GLU A 102 0.72 -11.33 -7.90
N GLU A 103 1.36 -10.27 -8.36
CA GLU A 103 1.75 -10.11 -9.75
C GLU A 103 3.23 -10.46 -9.89
N ASP A 104 3.51 -11.54 -10.61
CA ASP A 104 4.85 -12.09 -10.80
C ASP A 104 5.35 -11.95 -12.24
N ASN A 105 4.65 -11.19 -13.09
CA ASN A 105 4.99 -11.03 -14.50
C ASN A 105 5.04 -9.57 -14.98
N TYR A 106 4.92 -8.58 -14.08
CA TYR A 106 5.06 -7.17 -14.42
C TYR A 106 6.47 -6.86 -14.97
N PRO A 107 6.65 -6.13 -16.08
CA PRO A 107 7.96 -5.90 -16.70
C PRO A 107 9.02 -5.32 -15.73
N SER A 108 10.22 -5.88 -15.76
CA SER A 108 11.38 -5.28 -15.07
C SER A 108 11.88 -4.05 -15.84
N TRP A 109 12.59 -3.15 -15.18
CA TRP A 109 13.32 -2.07 -15.84
C TRP A 109 14.77 -2.03 -15.42
N GLU A 110 15.59 -1.33 -16.20
CA GLU A 110 17.00 -1.11 -15.93
C GLU A 110 17.28 0.38 -15.78
N GLU A 111 17.98 0.74 -14.71
CA GLU A 111 18.44 2.10 -14.47
C GLU A 111 19.96 2.11 -14.50
N LYS A 112 20.55 3.14 -15.13
CA LYS A 112 21.99 3.39 -15.08
C LYS A 112 22.26 4.55 -14.14
N LYS A 113 23.05 4.29 -13.10
CA LYS A 113 23.54 5.32 -12.17
C LYS A 113 25.03 5.14 -11.98
N ASP A 114 25.78 6.23 -12.12
CA ASP A 114 27.25 6.24 -11.96
C ASP A 114 27.96 5.16 -12.79
N GLY A 115 27.49 4.92 -14.03
CA GLY A 115 28.03 3.91 -14.95
C GLY A 115 27.64 2.46 -14.63
N LYS A 116 26.92 2.20 -13.53
CA LYS A 116 26.41 0.88 -13.17
C LYS A 116 24.96 0.71 -13.59
N ALA A 117 24.68 -0.30 -14.42
CA ALA A 117 23.33 -0.76 -14.70
C ALA A 117 22.79 -1.56 -13.52
N THR A 118 21.54 -1.32 -13.13
CA THR A 118 20.82 -2.09 -12.11
C THR A 118 19.45 -2.45 -12.66
N ARG A 119 19.18 -3.75 -12.77
CA ARG A 119 17.88 -4.29 -13.14
C ARG A 119 17.01 -4.48 -11.92
N THR A 120 15.86 -3.82 -11.92
CA THR A 120 14.88 -3.85 -10.83
C THR A 120 13.70 -4.70 -11.21
N MET A 121 13.35 -5.64 -10.34
CA MET A 121 12.09 -6.37 -10.42
C MET A 121 11.06 -5.75 -9.48
N TRP A 122 9.91 -5.32 -9.98
CA TRP A 122 8.79 -4.94 -9.11
C TRP A 122 7.82 -6.10 -8.95
N ILE A 123 7.45 -6.37 -7.70
CA ILE A 123 6.57 -7.47 -7.29
C ILE A 123 5.45 -6.87 -6.45
N PRO A 124 4.37 -6.40 -7.09
CA PRO A 124 3.20 -5.91 -6.39
C PRO A 124 2.30 -7.06 -5.92
N ALA A 125 1.79 -6.92 -4.70
CA ALA A 125 0.84 -7.83 -4.10
C ALA A 125 -0.26 -7.05 -3.37
N ALA A 126 -1.42 -7.68 -3.23
CA ALA A 126 -2.55 -7.15 -2.46
C ALA A 126 -3.23 -8.23 -1.65
N ARG A 127 -3.69 -7.86 -0.47
CA ARG A 127 -4.49 -8.67 0.42
C ARG A 127 -5.82 -7.98 0.70
N LEU A 128 -6.93 -8.69 0.55
CA LEU A 128 -8.23 -8.29 1.08
C LEU A 128 -8.53 -9.10 2.33
N VAL A 129 -8.96 -8.43 3.40
CA VAL A 129 -9.49 -9.09 4.61
C VAL A 129 -10.90 -8.59 4.90
N ALA A 130 -11.76 -9.45 5.42
CA ALA A 130 -13.12 -9.06 5.79
C ALA A 130 -13.24 -8.45 7.19
N ASP A 131 -12.27 -8.74 8.07
CA ASP A 131 -12.26 -8.30 9.47
C ASP A 131 -10.81 -8.28 10.03
N SER A 132 -10.68 -8.05 11.34
CA SER A 132 -9.39 -8.01 12.02
C SER A 132 -8.93 -9.37 12.56
N LYS A 133 -9.59 -10.49 12.24
CA LYS A 133 -9.15 -11.82 12.72
C LYS A 133 -7.72 -12.09 12.26
N ALA A 134 -6.92 -12.69 13.15
CA ALA A 134 -5.53 -12.98 12.86
C ALA A 134 -5.39 -13.86 11.60
N GLN A 135 -4.42 -13.52 10.75
CA GLN A 135 -4.07 -14.28 9.55
C GLN A 135 -2.57 -14.62 9.58
N ALA A 136 -2.20 -15.74 8.97
CA ALA A 136 -0.79 -16.07 8.77
C ALA A 136 -0.27 -15.38 7.50
N PRO A 137 1.00 -14.94 7.48
CA PRO A 137 1.66 -14.52 6.25
C PRO A 137 1.67 -15.62 5.19
N ALA A 138 1.45 -15.22 3.94
CA ALA A 138 1.48 -16.11 2.77
C ALA A 138 2.11 -15.43 1.53
N LEU A 139 2.60 -14.20 1.66
CA LEU A 139 3.39 -13.49 0.66
C LEU A 139 4.85 -13.33 1.11
N THR A 140 5.75 -13.05 0.15
CA THR A 140 7.16 -12.76 0.45
C THR A 140 7.31 -11.50 1.30
N LEU A 141 6.66 -10.40 0.91
CA LEU A 141 6.37 -9.26 1.79
C LEU A 141 4.88 -9.32 2.10
N ASP A 142 4.53 -9.36 3.38
CA ASP A 142 3.13 -9.46 3.79
C ASP A 142 2.78 -8.48 4.89
N LEU A 143 1.52 -8.09 4.92
CA LEU A 143 0.89 -7.30 5.95
C LEU A 143 -0.40 -8.02 6.35
N VAL A 144 -0.47 -8.47 7.60
CA VAL A 144 -1.60 -9.28 8.09
C VAL A 144 -2.24 -8.68 9.34
N PRO A 145 -3.56 -8.84 9.53
CA PRO A 145 -4.21 -8.51 10.80
C PRO A 145 -3.74 -9.45 11.91
N THR A 146 -3.72 -8.96 13.14
CA THR A 146 -3.21 -9.71 14.31
C THR A 146 -4.29 -10.26 15.24
N GLY A 147 -5.58 -10.07 14.92
CA GLY A 147 -6.69 -10.32 15.85
C GLY A 147 -7.08 -9.09 16.67
N LYS A 148 -6.20 -8.10 16.80
CA LYS A 148 -6.48 -6.84 17.49
C LYS A 148 -6.86 -5.76 16.48
N ALA A 149 -7.97 -5.07 16.73
CA ALA A 149 -8.46 -3.99 15.86
C ALA A 149 -7.37 -2.93 15.65
N GLY A 150 -7.13 -2.56 14.39
CA GLY A 150 -6.14 -1.57 14.01
C GLY A 150 -4.68 -1.98 14.14
N GLN A 151 -4.37 -3.22 14.57
CA GLN A 151 -3.01 -3.73 14.68
C GLN A 151 -2.71 -4.78 13.60
N PHE A 152 -1.58 -4.59 12.93
CA PHE A 152 -1.11 -5.41 11.83
C PHE A 152 0.31 -5.88 12.09
N GLN A 153 0.73 -6.95 11.44
CA GLN A 153 2.10 -7.43 11.44
C GLN A 153 2.66 -7.40 10.02
N VAL A 154 3.82 -6.75 9.87
CA VAL A 154 4.63 -6.78 8.66
C VAL A 154 5.59 -7.96 8.75
N SER A 155 5.69 -8.74 7.67
CA SER A 155 6.67 -9.81 7.55
C SER A 155 7.38 -9.78 6.21
N TYR A 156 8.63 -10.23 6.21
CA TYR A 156 9.41 -10.48 5.02
C TYR A 156 10.02 -11.89 5.09
N GLN A 157 9.79 -12.70 4.05
CA GLN A 157 10.16 -14.12 3.99
C GLN A 157 9.67 -14.91 5.22
N GLY A 158 8.43 -14.65 5.64
CA GLY A 158 7.79 -15.28 6.80
C GLY A 158 8.35 -14.85 8.17
N LYS A 159 9.30 -13.91 8.22
CA LYS A 159 9.87 -13.38 9.47
C LYS A 159 9.33 -11.99 9.74
N PRO A 160 9.14 -11.58 11.01
CA PRO A 160 8.80 -10.20 11.34
C PRO A 160 9.77 -9.20 10.73
N LEU A 161 9.24 -8.16 10.07
CA LEU A 161 10.05 -7.09 9.49
C LEU A 161 9.91 -5.84 10.35
N ALA A 162 10.97 -5.49 11.08
CA ALA A 162 11.02 -4.29 11.91
C ALA A 162 11.32 -3.02 11.10
N GLN A 163 10.94 -1.86 11.64
CA GLN A 163 11.18 -0.54 11.04
C GLN A 163 10.60 -0.40 9.62
N ALA A 164 9.66 -1.25 9.24
CA ALA A 164 8.96 -1.13 7.97
C ALA A 164 7.95 0.01 8.06
N LYS A 165 8.05 0.96 7.13
CA LYS A 165 7.09 2.04 6.99
C LYS A 165 5.80 1.49 6.38
N VAL A 166 4.69 1.70 7.08
CA VAL A 166 3.34 1.36 6.61
C VAL A 166 2.53 2.64 6.49
N ASN A 167 1.88 2.85 5.34
CA ASN A 167 1.00 3.99 5.11
C ASN A 167 -0.46 3.53 5.03
N ALA A 168 -1.30 3.96 5.96
CA ALA A 168 -2.73 3.69 5.98
C ALA A 168 -3.48 4.87 5.36
N VAL A 169 -4.19 4.65 4.26
CA VAL A 169 -4.92 5.68 3.52
C VAL A 169 -6.40 5.35 3.36
N VAL A 170 -7.24 6.37 3.30
CA VAL A 170 -8.64 6.30 2.83
C VAL A 170 -8.76 7.04 1.49
N GLN A 171 -9.81 6.75 0.73
CA GLN A 171 -10.00 7.33 -0.62
C GLN A 171 -10.19 8.86 -0.63
N SER A 172 -10.43 9.48 0.53
CA SER A 172 -10.49 10.93 0.69
C SER A 172 -9.12 11.60 0.79
N GLY A 173 -8.03 10.85 0.63
CA GLY A 173 -6.65 11.34 0.75
C GLY A 173 -6.15 11.49 2.19
N TRP A 174 -6.97 11.21 3.21
CA TRP A 174 -6.42 11.12 4.58
C TRP A 174 -5.48 9.91 4.64
N GLY A 175 -4.28 10.15 5.16
CA GLY A 175 -3.24 9.15 5.34
C GLY A 175 -2.60 9.23 6.71
N LYS A 176 -2.10 8.10 7.21
CA LYS A 176 -1.24 8.06 8.39
C LYS A 176 -0.12 7.05 8.16
N GLU A 177 1.09 7.48 8.44
CA GLU A 177 2.27 6.63 8.42
C GLU A 177 2.61 6.14 9.83
N ALA A 178 3.09 4.91 9.93
CA ALA A 178 3.66 4.34 11.13
C ALA A 178 4.75 3.33 10.76
N TRP A 179 5.62 3.00 11.73
CA TRP A 179 6.71 2.05 11.54
C TRP A 179 6.50 0.82 12.40
N SER A 180 6.81 -0.35 11.86
CA SER A 180 6.74 -1.59 12.63
C SER A 180 7.81 -1.67 13.72
N ASP A 181 7.46 -2.28 14.85
CA ASP A 181 8.39 -2.57 15.95
C ASP A 181 9.28 -3.80 15.67
N ALA A 182 10.06 -4.24 16.67
CA ALA A 182 10.96 -5.38 16.55
C ALA A 182 10.24 -6.72 16.24
N GLN A 183 8.94 -6.80 16.55
CA GLN A 183 8.06 -7.93 16.28
C GLN A 183 7.27 -7.74 14.98
N GLY A 184 7.61 -6.73 14.17
CA GLY A 184 6.93 -6.40 12.94
C GLY A 184 5.55 -5.77 13.17
N LEU A 185 5.17 -5.43 14.40
CA LEU A 185 3.83 -4.93 14.70
C LEU A 185 3.73 -3.43 14.42
N VAL A 186 2.62 -3.02 13.82
CA VAL A 186 2.27 -1.62 13.56
C VAL A 186 0.79 -1.40 13.93
N SER A 187 0.42 -0.20 14.38
CA SER A 187 -0.96 0.07 14.81
C SER A 187 -1.47 1.42 14.31
N PHE A 188 -2.73 1.45 13.91
CA PHE A 188 -3.44 2.62 13.40
C PHE A 188 -4.77 2.81 14.11
N PRO A 189 -5.20 4.07 14.36
CA PRO A 189 -6.47 4.35 15.04
C PRO A 189 -7.71 4.14 14.16
N LEU A 190 -7.56 4.07 12.83
CA LEU A 190 -8.64 3.86 11.84
C LEU A 190 -9.94 4.66 12.14
N PRO A 191 -9.88 6.01 12.23
CA PRO A 191 -10.98 6.84 12.76
C PRO A 191 -12.20 6.94 11.85
N TRP A 192 -12.03 6.74 10.54
CA TRP A 192 -13.07 6.78 9.52
C TRP A 192 -13.72 5.42 9.32
N LYS A 193 -15.03 5.40 9.05
CA LYS A 193 -15.67 4.20 8.47
C LYS A 193 -15.41 4.12 6.96
N GLY A 194 -15.38 2.92 6.40
CA GLY A 194 -15.16 2.68 4.97
C GLY A 194 -13.84 1.97 4.69
N THR A 195 -13.42 2.00 3.43
CA THR A 195 -12.24 1.26 2.97
C THR A 195 -10.95 1.95 3.38
N TYR A 196 -10.06 1.20 4.01
CA TYR A 196 -8.64 1.54 4.13
C TYR A 196 -7.83 0.67 3.19
N VAL A 197 -6.77 1.27 2.66
CA VAL A 197 -5.66 0.55 2.03
C VAL A 197 -4.40 0.87 2.83
N LEU A 198 -3.73 -0.17 3.32
CA LEU A 198 -2.46 -0.07 4.03
C LEU A 198 -1.36 -0.57 3.11
N GLU A 199 -0.40 0.27 2.80
CA GLU A 199 0.72 -0.07 1.92
C GLU A 199 2.01 -0.25 2.73
N VAL A 200 2.78 -1.28 2.41
CA VAL A 200 4.16 -1.46 2.85
C VAL A 200 5.05 -1.77 1.65
N GLN A 201 6.27 -1.25 1.69
CA GLN A 201 7.28 -1.50 0.65
C GLN A 201 8.57 -2.05 1.28
N HIS A 202 9.24 -2.95 0.55
CA HIS A 202 10.54 -3.48 0.94
C HIS A 202 11.42 -3.69 -0.29
N THR A 203 12.65 -3.17 -0.27
CA THR A 203 13.63 -3.41 -1.33
C THR A 203 14.69 -4.38 -0.84
N ASP A 204 14.77 -5.53 -1.49
CA ASP A 204 15.88 -6.48 -1.34
C ASP A 204 16.90 -6.25 -2.45
N LYS A 205 18.15 -5.98 -2.06
CA LYS A 205 19.28 -5.71 -2.98
C LYS A 205 20.06 -6.98 -3.31
N THR A 206 19.53 -8.13 -2.94
CA THR A 206 20.08 -9.43 -3.31
C THR A 206 19.69 -9.75 -4.75
N ALA A 207 20.68 -10.12 -5.56
CA ALA A 207 20.44 -10.54 -6.93
C ALA A 207 19.64 -11.86 -6.95
N GLY A 208 18.79 -12.02 -7.95
CA GLY A 208 17.92 -13.19 -8.07
C GLY A 208 17.41 -13.39 -9.49
N GLN A 209 16.41 -14.26 -9.64
CA GLN A 209 15.79 -14.58 -10.93
C GLN A 209 14.26 -14.70 -10.77
N ARG A 210 13.52 -14.27 -11.80
CA ARG A 210 12.08 -14.51 -11.96
C ARG A 210 11.85 -15.13 -13.32
N GLY A 211 11.46 -16.41 -13.34
CA GLY A 211 11.52 -17.21 -14.57
C GLY A 211 12.94 -17.24 -15.14
N THR A 212 13.12 -16.80 -16.37
CA THR A 212 14.44 -16.73 -17.03
C THR A 212 15.14 -15.38 -16.86
N GLN A 213 14.51 -14.41 -16.19
CA GLN A 213 15.01 -13.05 -16.07
C GLN A 213 15.76 -12.84 -14.76
N ALA A 214 17.07 -12.60 -14.85
CA ALA A 214 17.88 -12.16 -13.72
C ALA A 214 17.55 -10.72 -13.33
N TYR A 215 17.72 -10.38 -12.06
CA TYR A 215 17.61 -9.02 -11.54
C TYR A 215 18.68 -8.76 -10.46
N ASP A 216 19.02 -7.49 -10.25
CA ASP A 216 19.99 -7.06 -9.25
C ASP A 216 19.33 -6.69 -7.92
N LYS A 217 18.07 -6.25 -7.96
CA LYS A 217 17.25 -5.98 -6.78
C LYS A 217 15.76 -6.26 -7.05
N ALA A 218 15.03 -6.61 -6.01
CA ALA A 218 13.58 -6.76 -6.02
C ALA A 218 12.93 -5.68 -5.14
N MET A 219 11.91 -5.01 -5.68
CA MET A 219 11.03 -4.08 -4.99
C MET A 219 9.69 -4.76 -4.75
N PHE A 220 9.44 -5.12 -3.49
CA PHE A 220 8.18 -5.67 -3.05
C PHE A 220 7.27 -4.55 -2.58
N VAL A 221 6.02 -4.56 -3.02
CA VAL A 221 4.96 -3.66 -2.55
C VAL A 221 3.76 -4.50 -2.21
N THR A 222 3.29 -4.41 -0.97
CA THR A 222 2.12 -5.16 -0.52
C THR A 222 1.09 -4.21 0.06
N THR A 223 -0.14 -4.31 -0.42
CA THR A 223 -1.28 -3.62 0.18
C THR A 223 -2.14 -4.58 0.99
N LEU A 224 -2.74 -4.08 2.07
CA LEU A 224 -3.87 -4.71 2.75
C LEU A 224 -5.08 -3.78 2.66
N SER A 225 -6.15 -4.28 2.07
CA SER A 225 -7.46 -3.64 2.04
C SER A 225 -8.37 -4.21 3.12
N LEU A 226 -9.04 -3.33 3.87
CA LEU A 226 -10.10 -3.71 4.80
C LEU A 226 -11.23 -2.67 4.77
N VAL A 227 -12.44 -3.10 5.12
CA VAL A 227 -13.56 -2.18 5.36
C VAL A 227 -13.73 -2.03 6.86
N GLN A 228 -13.56 -0.80 7.34
CA GLN A 228 -13.80 -0.43 8.74
C GLN A 228 -15.29 -0.08 8.91
N PRO A 229 -16.10 -0.91 9.59
CA PRO A 229 -17.53 -0.66 9.73
C PRO A 229 -17.88 0.48 10.69
N GLN A 230 -16.99 0.85 11.62
CA GLN A 230 -17.22 1.92 12.60
C GLN A 230 -16.40 3.18 12.32
N GLY A 231 -16.74 4.29 12.98
CA GLY A 231 -16.01 5.55 12.87
C GLY A 231 -16.78 6.66 12.15
N VAL A 232 -16.12 7.78 11.96
CA VAL A 232 -16.70 8.98 11.36
C VAL A 232 -16.86 8.77 9.85
N THR A 233 -17.91 9.32 9.25
CA THR A 233 -18.02 9.35 7.79
C THR A 233 -16.83 10.13 7.21
N PRO A 234 -16.02 9.54 6.31
CA PRO A 234 -14.90 10.25 5.72
C PRO A 234 -15.40 11.42 4.87
N LEU A 235 -14.51 12.39 4.63
CA LEU A 235 -14.76 13.36 3.57
C LEU A 235 -14.97 12.62 2.24
N PRO A 236 -15.75 13.17 1.30
CA PRO A 236 -15.81 12.62 -0.04
C PRO A 236 -14.41 12.50 -0.65
N ALA A 237 -14.20 11.49 -1.49
CA ALA A 237 -13.03 11.43 -2.34
C ALA A 237 -12.96 12.68 -3.24
N GLY A 238 -11.74 13.13 -3.56
CA GLY A 238 -11.55 14.06 -4.66
C GLY A 238 -12.10 13.50 -5.98
N PRO A 239 -12.23 14.33 -7.02
CA PRO A 239 -12.60 13.82 -8.34
C PRO A 239 -11.62 12.72 -8.77
N ALA A 240 -12.12 11.72 -9.52
CA ALA A 240 -11.24 10.70 -10.05
C ALA A 240 -10.20 11.33 -10.97
N LEU A 241 -8.93 11.02 -10.74
CA LEU A 241 -7.85 11.47 -11.61
C LEU A 241 -7.84 10.61 -12.89
N PRO A 242 -7.47 11.20 -14.04
CA PRO A 242 -7.30 10.43 -15.26
C PRO A 242 -6.19 9.38 -15.09
N PRO A 243 -6.25 8.25 -15.82
CA PRO A 243 -5.14 7.29 -15.89
C PRO A 243 -3.82 7.98 -16.23
N SER A 244 -2.73 7.47 -15.69
CA SER A 244 -1.41 8.04 -15.95
C SER A 244 -1.03 7.84 -17.40
N LYS A 245 -0.25 8.78 -17.94
CA LYS A 245 0.37 8.56 -19.26
C LYS A 245 1.43 7.48 -19.11
N ASP A 246 1.54 6.61 -20.10
CA ASP A 246 2.70 5.74 -20.20
C ASP A 246 3.96 6.61 -20.22
N HIS A 247 4.90 6.29 -19.33
CA HIS A 247 6.27 6.76 -19.47
C HIS A 247 6.90 5.85 -20.54
N ASP A 248 7.09 6.39 -21.74
CA ASP A 248 7.90 5.78 -22.80
C ASP A 248 9.36 5.59 -22.36
#